data_AF-A0A920M0I3-F1
#
_entry.id   AF-A0A920M0I3-F1
#
_cell.length_a   1.000
_cell.length_b   1.000
_cell.length_c   1.000
_cell.angle_alpha   90.00
_cell.angle_beta   90.00
_cell.angle_gamma   90.00
#
_symmetry.space_group_name_H-M   'P 1'
#
loop_
_entity.id
_entity.type
_entity.pdbx_description
1 polymer ?
#
loop_
_entity_poly.entity_id
_entity_poly.type
_entity_poly.pdbx_seq_one_letter_code
_entity_poly.pdbx_strand_id
1 'polypeptide(L)' 'MSCKTGDLVAIGTAGAYGFSMSSNYNTRPRSAEILVDGDKFTLIRRRETLSELIANEVES' A
#
# COMPACT_ATOMS: atom_id res chain seq x y z
N MET A 1 4.65 -25.88 8.27
CA MET A 1 4.49 -24.95 7.13
C MET A 1 5.70 -24.03 7.16
N SER A 2 6.60 -24.12 6.18
CA SER A 2 7.72 -23.16 6.06
C SER A 2 7.33 -22.10 5.03
N CYS A 3 7.68 -20.84 5.32
CA CYS A 3 7.62 -19.74 4.37
C CYS A 3 9.04 -19.49 3.85
N LYS A 4 9.18 -19.22 2.57
CA LYS A 4 10.46 -18.88 1.93
C LYS A 4 10.37 -17.56 1.19
N THR A 5 11.53 -16.99 0.88
CA THR A 5 11.62 -15.79 0.04
C THR A 5 10.86 -16.01 -1.27
N GLY A 6 9.94 -15.08 -1.58
CA GLY A 6 9.11 -15.11 -2.78
C GLY A 6 7.68 -15.61 -2.55
N ASP A 7 7.38 -16.24 -1.42
CA ASP A 7 6.00 -16.64 -1.11
C ASP A 7 5.13 -15.42 -0.81
N LEU A 8 3.87 -15.47 -1.25
CA LEU A 8 2.86 -14.46 -0.91
C LEU A 8 2.13 -14.86 0.37
N VAL A 9 2.02 -13.92 1.29
CA VAL A 9 1.28 -14.08 2.55
C VAL A 9 0.17 -13.04 2.65
N ALA A 10 -0.95 -13.43 3.27
CA ALA A 10 -2.08 -12.54 3.52
C ALA A 10 -2.19 -12.25 5.02
N ILE A 11 -2.31 -10.97 5.36
CA ILE A 11 -2.63 -10.53 6.72
C ILE A 11 -4.14 -10.31 6.77
N GLY A 12 -4.84 -11.16 7.51
CA GLY A 12 -6.29 -11.03 7.72
C GLY A 12 -6.63 -9.80 8.57
N THR A 13 -7.90 -9.40 8.55
CA THR A 13 -8.47 -8.36 9.44
C THR A 13 -7.81 -6.96 9.35
N ALA A 14 -7.03 -6.67 8.30
CA ALA A 14 -6.36 -5.38 8.11
C ALA A 14 -7.26 -4.26 7.53
N GLY A 15 -8.57 -4.51 7.38
CA GLY A 15 -9.50 -3.60 6.70
C GLY A 15 -9.85 -2.33 7.48
N ALA A 16 -9.86 -2.40 8.81
CA ALA A 16 -10.07 -1.25 9.68
C ALA A 16 -8.74 -0.82 10.30
N TYR A 17 -8.49 0.50 10.36
CA TYR A 17 -7.27 1.11 10.93
C TYR A 17 -5.94 0.69 10.28
N GLY A 18 -5.94 -0.15 9.23
CA GLY A 18 -4.75 -0.52 8.48
C GLY A 18 -4.26 0.64 7.60
N PHE A 19 -4.88 0.82 6.43
CA PHE A 19 -4.46 1.87 5.50
C PHE A 19 -4.58 3.27 6.12
N SER A 20 -5.62 3.54 6.92
CA SER A 20 -5.84 4.86 7.52
C SER A 20 -4.71 5.32 8.46
N MET A 21 -3.94 4.39 9.03
CA MET A 21 -2.77 4.68 9.87
C MET A 21 -1.45 4.45 9.14
N SER A 22 -1.47 4.13 7.84
CA SER A 22 -0.25 3.97 7.05
C SER A 22 0.49 5.29 6.88
N SER A 23 1.82 5.23 6.90
CA SER A 23 2.70 6.39 6.74
C SER A 23 3.78 6.12 5.68
N ASN A 24 4.48 7.17 5.29
CA ASN A 24 5.63 7.08 4.39
C ASN A 24 6.96 6.91 5.14
N TYR A 25 6.94 6.45 6.39
CA TYR A 25 8.15 6.23 7.18
C TYR A 25 9.15 5.33 6.44
N ASN A 26 10.43 5.70 6.53
CA ASN A 26 11.53 5.13 5.73
C ASN A 26 11.36 5.30 4.21
N THR A 27 10.77 6.42 3.79
CA THR A 27 10.61 6.79 2.37
C THR A 27 9.91 5.69 1.57
N ARG A 28 8.86 5.11 2.17
CA ARG A 28 8.08 4.04 1.55
C ARG A 28 6.77 4.59 1.00
N PRO A 29 6.53 4.53 -0.31
CA PRO A 29 5.25 4.90 -0.88
C PRO A 29 4.14 3.97 -0.37
N ARG A 30 2.97 4.52 -0.05
CA ARG A 30 1.82 3.72 0.41
C ARG A 30 1.35 2.78 -0.70
N SER A 31 0.86 1.61 -0.28
CA SER A 31 0.39 0.54 -1.17
C SER A 31 -0.81 0.95 -2.01
N ALA A 32 -1.03 0.23 -3.11
CA ALA A 32 -2.30 0.30 -3.83
C ALA A 32 -3.40 -0.44 -3.04
N GLU A 33 -4.65 -0.04 -3.24
CA GLU A 33 -5.83 -0.74 -2.75
C GLU A 33 -6.70 -1.18 -3.95
N ILE A 34 -7.07 -2.46 -3.95
CA ILE A 34 -7.90 -3.07 -4.99
C ILE A 34 -9.21 -3.50 -4.33
N LEU A 35 -10.34 -3.09 -4.92
CA LEU A 35 -11.65 -3.65 -4.60
C LEU A 35 -11.90 -4.86 -5.48
N VAL A 36 -12.27 -5.98 -4.86
CA VAL A 36 -12.65 -7.21 -5.55
C VAL A 36 -14.16 -7.39 -5.41
N ASP A 37 -14.87 -7.53 -6.52
CA ASP A 37 -16.31 -7.80 -6.60
C ASP A 37 -16.54 -8.96 -7.57
N GLY A 38 -16.69 -10.17 -7.02
CA GLY A 38 -16.67 -11.41 -7.81
C GLY A 38 -15.36 -11.53 -8.61
N ASP A 39 -15.48 -11.58 -9.94
CA ASP A 39 -14.34 -11.65 -10.87
C ASP A 39 -13.83 -10.26 -11.31
N LYS A 40 -14.41 -9.17 -10.80
CA LYS A 40 -13.99 -7.81 -11.14
C LYS A 40 -12.98 -7.28 -10.12
N PHE A 41 -11.90 -6.72 -10.64
CA PHE A 41 -10.83 -6.10 -9.85
C PHE A 41 -10.74 -4.63 -10.23
N THR A 42 -10.96 -3.74 -9.26
CA THR A 42 -10.94 -2.29 -9.48
C THR A 42 -9.86 -1.64 -8.64
N LEU A 43 -8.98 -0.85 -9.27
CA LEU A 43 -8.02 -0.01 -8.56
C LEU A 43 -8.75 1.16 -7.90
N ILE A 44 -9.04 1.05 -6.60
CA ILE A 44 -9.71 2.11 -5.85
C ILE A 44 -8.72 3.12 -5.28
N ARG A 45 -7.45 2.71 -5.10
CA ARG A 45 -6.35 3.60 -4.75
C ARG A 45 -5.08 3.16 -5.43
N ARG A 46 -4.47 4.04 -6.23
CA ARG A 46 -3.16 3.77 -6.81
C ARG A 46 -2.06 3.81 -5.75
N ARG A 47 -0.99 3.04 -5.99
CA ARG A 47 0.25 3.15 -5.23
C ARG A 47 0.81 4.56 -5.39
N GLU A 48 1.37 5.09 -4.31
CA GLU A 48 2.10 6.36 -4.37
C GLU A 48 3.41 6.22 -5.11
N THR A 49 3.89 7.33 -5.64
CA THR A 49 5.18 7.46 -6.31
C THR A 49 6.17 8.19 -5.40
N LEU A 50 7.48 8.02 -5.66
CA LEU A 50 8.51 8.73 -4.90
C LEU A 50 8.38 10.26 -5.05
N SER A 51 8.01 10.74 -6.23
CA SER A 51 7.79 12.18 -6.48
C SER A 51 6.69 12.76 -5.60
N GLU A 52 5.66 11.98 -5.27
CA GLU A 52 4.59 12.43 -4.38
C GLU A 52 5.02 12.51 -2.91
N LEU A 53 6.02 11.73 -2.50
CA LEU A 53 6.55 11.79 -1.13
C LEU A 53 7.25 13.12 -0.87
N ILE A 54 7.93 13.65 -1.87
CA ILE A 54 8.72 14.90 -1.79
C ILE A 54 7.98 16.11 -2.33
N ALA A 55 6.72 15.95 -2.78
CA ALA A 55 5.98 17.01 -3.47
C ALA A 55 5.78 18.29 -2.65
N ASN A 56 5.93 18.21 -1.32
CA ASN A 56 5.78 19.34 -0.41
C ASN A 56 7.13 19.89 0.11
N GLU A 57 8.25 19.32 -0.32
CA GLU A 57 9.58 19.84 0.02
C GLU A 57 9.83 21.14 -0.74
N VAL A 58 10.38 22.15 -0.05
CA VAL A 58 10.76 23.43 -0.66
C VAL A 58 12.24 23.40 -1.02
N GLU A 59 12.59 23.96 -2.17
CA GLU A 59 13.99 24.26 -2.48
C GLU A 59 14.50 25.27 -1.43
N SER A 60 15.64 24.94 -0.82
CA SER A 60 16.31 25.79 0.17
C SER A 60 17.29 26.75 -0.48
#